data_AF-A0A7W1QX55-F1
#
_entry.id   AF-A0A7W1QX55-F1
#
_cell.length_a   1.000
_cell.length_b   1.000
_cell.length_c   1.000
_cell.angle_alpha   90.00
_cell.angle_beta   90.00
_cell.angle_gamma   90.00
#
_symmetry.space_group_name_H-M   'P 1'
#
loop_
_entity.id
_entity.type
_entity.pdbx_description
1 polymer ?
#
loop_
_entity_poly.entity_id
_entity_poly.type
_entity_poly.pdbx_seq_one_letter_code
_entity_poly.pdbx_strand_id
1 'polypeptide(L)'
;MNELQPRYEITRKDLAKNKALKYGAWLVPALLAIVPALVFFILFLFSSATPTAFTFLFFSLISLVGGLLLGLIFTGGIFYYRSRWLADVRERLAVDGIKANEVEWFQHELTTTEKKSLKEIEAKDLLLADAFRDTLAARLTATRILKSSKHEILLVERRRNKLKYLKSENSANLQEELKTDREKLSKIKSDAEEMRVEAETRLQMIEAASRRGGSVADTELALKKLSARTAELPLALESAKMEDEFRKEFEKELDKREV
;
A
#
# COMPACT_ATOMS: atom_id res chain seq x y z
N MET A 1 20.78 20.86 4.00
CA MET A 1 20.18 20.50 5.31
C MET A 1 19.22 19.36 5.02
N ASN A 2 19.53 18.14 5.48
CA ASN A 2 18.71 16.95 5.30
C ASN A 2 17.50 17.04 6.24
N GLU A 3 16.39 17.61 5.76
CA GLU A 3 15.10 17.30 6.37
C GLU A 3 14.75 15.88 5.92
N LEU A 4 15.08 14.90 6.76
CA LEU A 4 14.50 13.56 6.68
C LEU A 4 12.99 13.76 6.53
N GLN A 5 12.41 13.26 5.43
CA GLN A 5 10.98 13.38 5.20
C GLN A 5 10.24 12.93 6.48
N PRO A 6 9.25 13.69 6.98
CA PRO A 6 8.57 13.32 8.20
C PRO A 6 7.92 11.94 8.00
N ARG A 7 8.36 10.97 8.82
CA ARG A 7 7.84 9.58 8.81
C ARG A 7 6.32 9.62 8.73
N TYR A 8 5.77 8.96 7.72
CA TYR A 8 4.35 8.97 7.47
C TYR A 8 3.64 8.01 8.42
N GLU A 9 2.99 8.57 9.44
CA GLU A 9 2.17 7.79 10.36
C GLU A 9 0.69 7.90 10.03
N ILE A 10 -0.01 6.76 10.13
CA ILE A 10 -1.44 6.68 9.85
C ILE A 10 -2.19 7.60 10.81
N THR A 11 -2.76 8.66 10.27
CA THR A 11 -3.51 9.64 11.06
C THR A 11 -4.97 9.18 11.23
N ARG A 12 -5.65 9.63 12.30
CA ARG A 12 -7.10 9.41 12.48
C ARG A 12 -7.92 9.86 11.26
N LYS A 13 -7.45 10.90 10.55
CA LYS A 13 -8.03 11.40 9.30
C LYS A 13 -7.99 10.34 8.19
N ASP A 14 -6.91 9.58 8.06
CA ASP A 14 -6.76 8.53 7.05
C ASP A 14 -7.66 7.33 7.35
N LEU A 15 -7.79 6.96 8.63
CA LEU A 15 -8.74 5.95 9.08
C LEU A 15 -10.19 6.37 8.78
N ALA A 16 -10.55 7.62 9.10
CA ALA A 16 -11.87 8.17 8.80
C ALA A 16 -12.13 8.23 7.29
N LYS A 17 -11.14 8.66 6.49
CA LYS A 17 -11.22 8.71 5.03
C LYS A 17 -11.41 7.32 4.43
N ASN A 18 -10.68 6.30 4.88
CA ASN A 18 -10.85 4.92 4.41
C ASN A 18 -12.27 4.40 4.71
N LYS A 19 -12.76 4.63 5.94
CA LYS A 19 -14.12 4.26 6.33
C LYS A 19 -15.16 5.00 5.49
N ALA A 20 -15.03 6.31 5.34
CA ALA A 20 -15.94 7.14 4.55
C ALA A 20 -15.99 6.71 3.08
N LEU A 21 -14.84 6.43 2.45
CA LEU A 21 -14.81 5.95 1.06
C LEU A 21 -15.41 4.55 0.92
N LYS A 22 -15.20 3.66 1.90
CA LYS A 22 -15.75 2.29 1.88
C LYS A 22 -17.27 2.29 2.04
N TYR A 23 -17.78 2.96 3.06
CA TYR A 23 -19.22 3.02 3.33
C TYR A 23 -19.93 3.95 2.35
N GLY A 24 -19.31 5.06 1.97
CA GLY A 24 -19.83 5.98 0.96
C GLY A 24 -20.04 5.29 -0.37
N ALA A 25 -19.08 4.50 -0.86
CA ALA A 25 -19.25 3.73 -2.10
C ALA A 25 -20.47 2.79 -2.05
N TRP A 26 -20.76 2.18 -0.91
CA TRP A 26 -21.91 1.30 -0.76
C TRP A 26 -23.24 2.05 -0.59
N LEU A 27 -23.23 3.22 0.05
CA LEU A 27 -24.43 3.99 0.35
C LEU A 27 -24.88 4.89 -0.80
N VAL A 28 -23.94 5.34 -1.65
CA VAL A 28 -24.23 6.28 -2.75
C VAL A 28 -25.34 5.78 -3.71
N PRO A 29 -25.35 4.51 -4.18
CA PRO A 29 -26.44 4.02 -5.02
C PRO A 29 -27.79 4.04 -4.32
N ALA A 30 -27.81 3.60 -3.06
CA ALA A 30 -29.03 3.56 -2.27
C ALA A 30 -29.56 4.98 -2.02
N LEU A 31 -28.70 5.93 -1.63
CA LEU A 31 -29.10 7.30 -1.34
C LEU A 31 -29.56 8.05 -2.59
N LEU A 32 -28.84 7.94 -3.71
CA LEU A 32 -29.21 8.62 -4.96
C LEU A 32 -30.47 8.05 -5.61
N ALA A 33 -30.74 6.75 -5.45
CA ALA A 33 -31.97 6.15 -5.95
C ALA A 33 -33.16 6.38 -5.02
N ILE A 34 -33.00 6.09 -3.73
CA ILE A 34 -34.10 6.01 -2.76
C ILE A 34 -34.55 7.39 -2.31
N VAL A 35 -33.64 8.33 -2.01
CA VAL A 35 -34.05 9.63 -1.43
C VAL A 35 -34.94 10.42 -2.38
N PRO A 36 -34.56 10.64 -3.66
CA PRO A 36 -35.42 11.41 -4.56
C PRO A 36 -36.69 10.63 -4.94
N ALA A 37 -36.60 9.28 -5.09
CA ALA A 37 -37.78 8.46 -5.34
C ALA A 37 -38.80 8.54 -4.19
N LEU A 38 -38.35 8.48 -2.93
CA LEU A 38 -39.21 8.67 -1.76
C LEU A 38 -39.86 10.05 -1.75
N VAL A 39 -39.12 11.12 -2.08
CA VAL A 39 -39.68 12.47 -2.14
C VAL A 39 -40.81 12.53 -3.17
N PHE A 40 -40.60 12.04 -4.39
CA PHE A 40 -41.64 12.01 -5.42
C PHE A 40 -42.81 11.08 -5.06
N PHE A 41 -42.53 9.95 -4.41
CA PHE A 41 -43.56 9.03 -3.93
C PHE A 41 -44.44 9.66 -2.84
N ILE A 42 -43.84 10.41 -1.91
CA ILE A 42 -44.59 11.14 -0.88
C ILE A 42 -45.46 12.23 -1.54
N LEU A 43 -44.92 12.98 -2.51
CA LEU A 43 -45.70 13.98 -3.26
C LEU A 43 -46.88 13.34 -4.02
N PHE A 44 -46.70 12.13 -4.54
CA PHE A 44 -47.78 11.35 -5.13
C PHE A 44 -48.91 11.07 -4.13
N LEU A 45 -48.61 10.66 -2.89
CA LEU A 45 -49.62 10.38 -1.86
C LEU A 45 -50.46 11.61 -1.47
N PHE A 46 -49.89 12.81 -1.57
CA PHE A 46 -50.58 14.07 -1.27
C PHE A 46 -51.24 14.73 -2.49
N SER A 47 -51.12 14.13 -3.68
CA SER A 47 -51.69 14.70 -4.90
C SER A 47 -53.20 14.40 -4.99
N SER A 48 -54.02 15.44 -4.97
CA SER A 48 -55.48 15.33 -5.10
C SER A 48 -55.98 15.19 -6.54
N ALA A 49 -55.20 15.63 -7.53
CA ALA A 49 -55.55 15.52 -8.95
C ALA A 49 -54.90 14.29 -9.60
N THR A 50 -55.67 13.56 -10.41
CA THR A 50 -55.21 12.35 -11.11
C THR A 50 -54.05 12.58 -12.08
N PRO A 51 -53.98 13.69 -12.86
CA PRO A 51 -52.85 13.91 -13.77
C PRO A 51 -51.54 14.19 -13.02
N THR A 52 -51.59 14.98 -11.95
CA THR A 52 -50.40 15.32 -11.15
C THR A 52 -49.89 14.10 -10.38
N ALA A 53 -50.80 13.27 -9.85
CA ALA A 53 -50.43 12.03 -9.18
C ALA A 53 -49.64 11.10 -10.12
N PHE A 54 -50.11 10.94 -11.36
CA PHE A 54 -49.41 10.14 -12.36
C PHE A 54 -48.01 10.67 -12.66
N THR A 55 -47.84 12.00 -12.78
CA THR A 55 -46.51 12.60 -13.03
C THR A 55 -45.53 12.34 -11.88
N PHE A 56 -45.96 12.46 -10.63
CA PHE A 56 -45.10 12.21 -9.48
C PHE A 56 -44.71 10.74 -9.36
N LEU A 57 -45.64 9.81 -9.62
CA LEU A 57 -45.33 8.38 -9.65
C LEU A 57 -44.33 8.05 -10.76
N PHE A 58 -44.50 8.63 -11.95
CA PHE A 58 -43.56 8.44 -13.06
C PHE A 58 -42.16 8.98 -12.75
N PHE A 59 -42.05 10.17 -12.16
CA PHE A 59 -40.78 10.71 -11.72
C PHE A 59 -40.15 9.92 -10.58
N SER A 60 -40.95 9.35 -9.66
CA SER A 60 -40.46 8.42 -8.64
C SER A 60 -39.79 7.21 -9.29
N LEU A 61 -40.42 6.62 -10.32
CA LEU A 61 -39.88 5.44 -11.01
C LEU A 61 -38.61 5.78 -11.82
N ILE A 62 -38.64 6.88 -12.58
CA ILE A 62 -37.47 7.38 -13.32
C ILE A 62 -36.33 7.67 -12.35
N SER A 63 -36.61 8.32 -11.23
CA SER A 63 -35.58 8.67 -10.28
C SER A 63 -34.98 7.44 -9.60
N LEU A 64 -35.77 6.38 -9.41
CA LEU A 64 -35.26 5.12 -8.88
C LEU A 64 -34.29 4.47 -9.88
N VAL A 65 -34.69 4.34 -11.15
CA VAL A 65 -33.85 3.73 -12.19
C VAL A 65 -32.63 4.61 -12.51
N GLY A 66 -32.86 5.90 -12.78
CA GLY A 66 -31.83 6.87 -13.10
C GLY A 66 -30.87 7.12 -11.94
N GLY A 67 -31.39 7.24 -10.72
CA GLY A 67 -30.59 7.39 -9.50
C GLY A 67 -29.74 6.16 -9.20
N LEU A 68 -30.25 4.96 -9.48
CA LEU A 68 -29.48 3.72 -9.35
C LEU A 68 -28.34 3.67 -10.38
N LEU A 69 -28.61 3.97 -11.65
CA LEU A 69 -27.59 4.00 -12.70
C LEU A 69 -26.50 5.04 -12.41
N LEU A 70 -26.88 6.27 -12.07
CA LEU A 70 -25.93 7.31 -11.66
C LEU A 70 -25.16 6.87 -10.41
N GLY A 71 -25.85 6.29 -9.43
CA GLY A 71 -25.24 5.77 -8.22
C GLY A 71 -24.17 4.71 -8.47
N LEU A 72 -24.41 3.79 -9.42
CA LEU A 72 -23.41 2.81 -9.84
C LEU A 72 -22.19 3.46 -10.48
N ILE A 73 -22.38 4.49 -11.32
CA ILE A 73 -21.27 5.25 -11.93
C ILE A 73 -20.42 5.92 -10.85
N PHE A 74 -21.06 6.63 -9.91
CA PHE A 74 -20.35 7.26 -8.79
C PHE A 74 -19.66 6.24 -7.89
N THR A 75 -20.27 5.08 -7.65
CA THR A 75 -19.67 3.99 -6.88
C THR A 75 -18.40 3.48 -7.54
N GLY A 76 -18.44 3.25 -8.85
CA GLY A 76 -17.26 2.90 -9.64
C GLY A 76 -16.15 3.94 -9.51
N GLY A 77 -16.50 5.23 -9.63
CA GLY A 77 -15.57 6.35 -9.46
C GLY A 77 -14.95 6.41 -8.06
N ILE A 78 -15.75 6.29 -7.00
CA ILE A 78 -15.26 6.28 -5.61
C ILE A 78 -14.37 5.06 -5.36
N PHE A 79 -14.74 3.88 -5.86
CA PHE A 79 -13.93 2.67 -5.71
C PHE A 79 -12.58 2.82 -6.41
N TYR A 80 -12.56 3.38 -7.61
CA TYR A 80 -11.35 3.66 -8.36
C TYR A 80 -10.44 4.66 -7.61
N TYR A 81 -11.02 5.77 -7.14
CA TYR A 81 -10.29 6.76 -6.34
C TYR A 81 -9.74 6.15 -5.05
N ARG A 82 -10.55 5.36 -4.33
CA ARG A 82 -10.14 4.65 -3.11
C ARG A 82 -8.99 3.68 -3.39
N SER A 83 -9.05 2.95 -4.50
CA SER A 83 -8.00 1.99 -4.89
C SER A 83 -6.66 2.69 -5.12
N ARG A 84 -6.65 3.81 -5.87
CA ARG A 84 -5.46 4.64 -6.08
C ARG A 84 -4.93 5.23 -4.77
N TRP A 85 -5.82 5.84 -3.99
CA TRP A 85 -5.43 6.42 -2.69
C TRP A 85 -4.84 5.38 -1.73
N LEU A 86 -5.41 4.16 -1.66
CA LEU A 86 -4.85 3.07 -0.86
C LEU A 86 -3.50 2.59 -1.39
N ALA A 87 -3.28 2.60 -2.70
CA ALA A 87 -1.98 2.29 -3.27
C ALA A 87 -0.92 3.30 -2.82
N ASP A 88 -1.23 4.59 -2.91
CA ASP A 88 -0.31 5.67 -2.50
C ASP A 88 0.00 5.63 -0.99
N VAL A 89 -1.01 5.42 -0.15
CA VAL A 89 -0.84 5.31 1.31
C VAL A 89 0.05 4.11 1.65
N ARG A 90 -0.18 2.95 1.03
CA ARG A 90 0.65 1.76 1.27
C ARG A 90 2.08 1.93 0.79
N GLU A 91 2.30 2.70 -0.28
CA GLU A 91 3.65 2.99 -0.73
C GLU A 91 4.37 3.86 0.31
N ARG A 92 3.74 4.94 0.78
CA ARG A 92 4.31 5.81 1.84
C ARG A 92 4.65 5.04 3.11
N LEU A 93 3.73 4.20 3.58
CA LEU A 93 3.97 3.34 4.76
C LEU A 93 5.13 2.36 4.55
N ALA A 94 5.31 1.86 3.33
CA ALA A 94 6.38 0.93 3.03
C ALA A 94 7.75 1.60 2.91
N VAL A 95 7.82 2.91 2.61
CA VAL A 95 9.09 3.66 2.58
C VAL A 95 9.73 3.66 3.97
N ASP A 96 8.93 3.89 5.01
CA ASP A 96 9.40 3.94 6.40
C ASP A 96 9.63 2.57 7.04
N GLY A 97 9.23 1.49 6.36
CA GLY A 97 9.12 0.16 6.92
C GLY A 97 7.77 -0.05 7.62
N ILE A 98 7.14 -1.18 7.32
CA ILE A 98 5.79 -1.50 7.83
C ILE A 98 5.89 -1.79 9.33
N LYS A 99 5.02 -1.19 10.14
CA LYS A 99 4.91 -1.48 11.59
C LYS A 99 3.84 -2.54 11.87
N ALA A 100 3.88 -3.20 13.04
CA ALA A 100 2.88 -4.21 13.44
C ALA A 100 1.43 -3.72 13.36
N ASN A 101 1.17 -2.49 13.80
CA ASN A 101 -0.16 -1.88 13.76
C ASN A 101 -0.64 -1.54 12.34
N GLU A 102 0.25 -1.55 11.35
CA GLU A 102 -0.03 -1.19 9.96
C GLU A 102 -0.28 -2.42 9.06
N VAL A 103 0.02 -3.62 9.56
CA VAL A 103 -0.17 -4.91 8.83
C VAL A 103 -1.59 -5.07 8.30
N GLU A 104 -2.60 -4.51 8.97
CA GLU A 104 -4.00 -4.54 8.52
C GLU A 104 -4.18 -3.90 7.12
N TRP A 105 -3.41 -2.86 6.80
CA TRP A 105 -3.45 -2.19 5.50
C TRP A 105 -2.85 -3.04 4.38
N PHE A 106 -2.06 -4.04 4.74
CA PHE A 106 -1.40 -4.96 3.83
C PHE A 106 -2.05 -6.35 3.80
N GLN A 107 -3.28 -6.51 4.32
CA GLN A 107 -3.95 -7.82 4.32
C GLN A 107 -4.00 -8.48 2.94
N HIS A 108 -4.15 -7.74 1.85
CA HIS A 108 -4.11 -8.30 0.49
C HIS A 108 -2.76 -8.93 0.08
N GLU A 109 -1.64 -8.55 0.72
CA GLU A 109 -0.29 -9.12 0.52
C GLU A 109 0.00 -10.30 1.48
N LEU A 110 -0.89 -10.55 2.45
CA LEU A 110 -0.82 -11.71 3.33
C LEU A 110 -1.43 -12.94 2.63
N THR A 111 -0.78 -14.08 2.84
CA THR A 111 -1.28 -15.39 2.42
C THR A 111 -2.55 -15.76 3.20
N THR A 112 -3.33 -16.70 2.68
CA THR A 112 -4.55 -17.18 3.34
C THR A 112 -4.25 -17.86 4.67
N THR A 113 -3.12 -18.55 4.77
CA THR A 113 -2.64 -19.19 6.01
C THR A 113 -2.27 -18.15 7.04
N GLU A 114 -1.48 -17.14 6.69
CA GLU A 114 -1.10 -16.05 7.61
C GLU A 114 -2.30 -15.29 8.17
N LYS A 115 -3.31 -15.01 7.33
CA LYS A 115 -4.55 -14.37 7.79
C LYS A 115 -5.29 -15.22 8.82
N LYS A 116 -5.31 -16.54 8.61
CA LYS A 116 -5.97 -17.48 9.50
C LYS A 116 -5.18 -17.61 10.80
N SER A 117 -3.86 -17.81 10.72
CA SER A 117 -2.95 -17.87 11.87
C SER A 117 -3.03 -16.61 12.71
N LEU A 118 -3.01 -15.42 12.08
CA LEU A 118 -3.14 -14.15 12.80
C LEU A 118 -4.43 -14.09 13.62
N LYS A 119 -5.58 -14.46 13.03
CA LYS A 119 -6.86 -14.49 13.74
C LYS A 119 -6.89 -15.53 14.87
N GLU A 120 -6.31 -16.70 14.64
CA GLU A 120 -6.25 -17.76 15.65
C GLU A 120 -5.35 -17.40 16.83
N ILE A 121 -4.20 -16.76 16.56
CA ILE A 121 -3.27 -16.29 17.59
C ILE A 121 -3.90 -15.11 18.36
N GLU A 122 -4.49 -14.14 17.66
CA GLU A 122 -5.16 -12.98 18.26
C GLU A 122 -6.31 -13.38 19.20
N ALA A 123 -7.02 -14.47 18.90
CA ALA A 123 -8.07 -14.99 19.78
C ALA A 123 -7.55 -15.69 21.04
N LYS A 124 -6.29 -16.16 21.04
CA LYS A 124 -5.70 -16.94 22.14
C LYS A 124 -4.82 -16.11 23.05
N ASP A 125 -3.92 -15.31 22.47
CA ASP A 125 -2.91 -14.54 23.19
C ASP A 125 -2.57 -13.26 22.41
N LEU A 126 -2.88 -12.11 23.02
CA LEU A 126 -2.62 -10.79 22.45
C LEU A 126 -1.12 -10.51 22.30
N LEU A 127 -0.28 -10.99 23.22
CA LEU A 127 1.15 -10.70 23.22
C LEU A 127 1.86 -11.49 22.12
N LEU A 128 1.47 -12.76 21.95
CA LEU A 128 1.93 -13.57 20.82
C LEU A 128 1.42 -13.03 19.48
N ALA A 129 0.22 -12.45 19.46
CA ALA A 129 -0.34 -11.82 18.27
C ALA A 129 0.45 -10.57 17.85
N ASP A 130 0.90 -9.74 18.81
CA ASP A 130 1.73 -8.58 18.51
C ASP A 130 3.10 -8.99 17.96
N ALA A 131 3.74 -10.02 18.54
CA ALA A 131 4.97 -10.59 17.98
C ALA A 131 4.77 -11.19 16.57
N PHE A 132 3.60 -11.80 16.32
CA PHE A 132 3.23 -12.29 15.00
C PHE A 132 3.02 -11.14 14.01
N ARG A 133 2.41 -10.03 14.43
CA ARG A 133 2.25 -8.82 13.60
C ARG A 133 3.59 -8.17 13.29
N ASP A 134 4.49 -8.07 14.25
CA ASP A 134 5.84 -7.53 14.03
C ASP A 134 6.63 -8.36 13.01
N THR A 135 6.55 -9.69 13.13
CA THR A 135 7.22 -10.60 12.18
C THR A 135 6.57 -10.57 10.79
N LEU A 136 5.25 -10.42 10.69
CA LEU A 136 4.55 -10.19 9.42
C LEU A 136 4.97 -8.86 8.78
N ALA A 137 5.05 -7.80 9.58
CA ALA A 137 5.50 -6.48 9.16
C ALA A 137 6.93 -6.53 8.57
N ALA A 138 7.85 -7.22 9.26
CA ALA A 138 9.21 -7.45 8.78
C ALA A 138 9.23 -8.24 7.45
N ARG A 139 8.45 -9.32 7.35
CA ARG A 139 8.34 -10.12 6.11
C ARG A 139 7.82 -9.30 4.93
N LEU A 140 6.76 -8.51 5.15
CA LEU A 140 6.16 -7.66 4.13
C LEU A 140 7.13 -6.57 3.66
N THR A 141 7.84 -5.94 4.59
CA THR A 141 8.87 -4.94 4.30
C THR A 141 9.99 -5.56 3.45
N ALA A 142 10.54 -6.70 3.88
CA ALA A 142 11.56 -7.43 3.14
C ALA A 142 11.10 -7.82 1.72
N THR A 143 9.85 -8.29 1.59
CA THR A 143 9.25 -8.65 0.28
C THR A 143 9.16 -7.46 -0.66
N ARG A 144 8.79 -6.28 -0.15
CA ARG A 144 8.71 -5.05 -0.93
C ARG A 144 10.08 -4.49 -1.31
N ILE A 145 11.05 -4.52 -0.40
CA ILE A 145 12.45 -4.15 -0.69
C ILE A 145 13.02 -5.06 -1.79
N LEU A 146 12.76 -6.36 -1.70
CA LEU A 146 13.20 -7.32 -2.72
C LEU A 146 12.56 -7.03 -4.09
N LYS A 147 11.26 -6.71 -4.12
CA LYS A 147 10.55 -6.36 -5.37
C LYS A 147 11.09 -5.07 -5.99
N SER A 148 11.28 -4.02 -5.19
CA SER A 148 11.80 -2.74 -5.68
C SER A 148 13.27 -2.85 -6.11
N SER A 149 14.12 -3.52 -5.33
CA SER A 149 15.54 -3.74 -5.68
C SER A 149 15.67 -4.49 -7.00
N LYS A 150 14.83 -5.50 -7.26
CA LYS A 150 14.79 -6.18 -8.57
C LYS A 150 14.44 -5.23 -9.72
N HIS A 151 13.48 -4.32 -9.49
CA HIS A 151 13.08 -3.33 -10.48
C HIS A 151 14.21 -2.32 -10.76
N GLU A 152 14.83 -1.78 -9.72
CA GLU A 152 15.92 -0.81 -9.85
C GLU A 152 17.15 -1.41 -10.54
N ILE A 153 17.52 -2.66 -10.21
CA ILE A 153 18.61 -3.37 -10.91
C ILE A 153 18.32 -3.46 -12.42
N LEU A 154 17.09 -3.76 -12.82
CA LEU A 154 16.71 -3.81 -14.24
C LEU A 154 16.78 -2.43 -14.90
N LEU A 155 16.44 -1.35 -14.18
CA LEU A 155 16.55 0.01 -14.70
C LEU A 155 18.02 0.42 -14.89
N VAL A 156 18.87 0.16 -13.90
CA VAL A 156 20.32 0.38 -13.96
C VAL A 156 20.95 -0.41 -15.11
N GLU A 157 20.56 -1.66 -15.31
CA GLU A 157 20.99 -2.48 -16.45
C GLU A 157 20.62 -1.87 -17.80
N ARG A 158 19.37 -1.41 -17.94
CA ARG A 158 18.90 -0.75 -19.16
C ARG A 158 19.68 0.53 -19.44
N ARG A 159 19.94 1.35 -18.42
CA ARG A 159 20.74 2.59 -18.57
C ARG A 159 22.17 2.29 -18.95
N ARG A 160 22.81 1.33 -18.28
CA ARG A 160 24.16 0.87 -18.64
C ARG A 160 24.24 0.39 -20.09
N ASN A 161 23.23 -0.36 -20.55
CA ASN A 161 23.18 -0.81 -21.94
C ASN A 161 23.01 0.34 -22.94
N LYS A 162 22.21 1.37 -22.63
CA LYS A 162 22.10 2.57 -23.47
C LYS A 162 23.42 3.33 -23.55
N LEU A 163 24.10 3.52 -22.43
CA LEU A 163 25.36 4.25 -22.36
C LEU A 163 26.51 3.56 -23.10
N LYS A 164 26.49 2.23 -23.25
CA LYS A 164 27.49 1.52 -24.07
C LYS A 164 27.50 1.96 -25.53
N TYR A 165 26.37 2.44 -26.06
CA TYR A 165 26.26 2.89 -27.44
C TYR A 165 26.50 4.40 -27.60
N LEU A 166 26.47 5.16 -26.51
CA LEU A 166 26.71 6.59 -26.49
C LEU A 166 28.21 6.83 -26.26
N LYS A 167 28.95 7.17 -27.32
CA LYS A 167 30.38 7.54 -27.25
C LYS A 167 30.57 8.97 -26.75
N SER A 168 30.00 9.31 -25.58
CA SER A 168 30.23 10.61 -24.94
C SER A 168 31.46 10.56 -24.03
N GLU A 169 32.12 11.70 -23.87
CA GLU A 169 33.34 11.86 -23.05
C GLU A 169 33.10 11.49 -21.56
N ASN A 170 31.88 11.70 -21.07
CA ASN A 170 31.47 11.36 -19.69
C ASN A 170 30.89 9.93 -19.53
N SER A 171 30.80 9.14 -20.59
CA SER A 171 30.15 7.81 -20.56
C SER A 171 30.90 6.80 -19.68
N ALA A 172 32.23 6.91 -19.55
CA ALA A 172 33.04 6.00 -18.75
C ALA A 172 32.78 6.16 -17.24
N ASN A 173 32.76 7.40 -16.75
CA ASN A 173 32.49 7.71 -15.33
C ASN A 173 31.08 7.26 -14.94
N LEU A 174 30.08 7.55 -15.76
CA LEU A 174 28.70 7.15 -15.51
C LEU A 174 28.51 5.62 -15.54
N GLN A 175 29.26 4.91 -16.39
CA GLN A 175 29.25 3.44 -16.39
C GLN A 175 29.84 2.85 -15.10
N GLU A 176 30.87 3.47 -14.54
CA GLU A 176 31.46 3.05 -13.27
C GLU A 176 30.49 3.30 -12.11
N GLU A 177 29.86 4.47 -12.04
CA GLU A 177 28.83 4.76 -11.03
C GLU A 177 27.66 3.77 -11.10
N LEU A 178 27.11 3.51 -12.30
CA LEU A 178 26.03 2.53 -12.48
C LEU A 178 26.44 1.11 -12.09
N LYS A 179 27.74 0.78 -12.19
CA LYS A 179 28.26 -0.51 -11.72
C LYS A 179 28.26 -0.55 -10.19
N THR A 180 28.76 0.49 -9.53
CA THR A 180 28.72 0.61 -8.06
C THR A 180 27.28 0.59 -7.54
N ASP A 181 26.36 1.28 -8.19
CA ASP A 181 24.95 1.33 -7.78
C ASP A 181 24.27 -0.04 -7.96
N ARG A 182 24.58 -0.76 -9.05
CA ARG A 182 24.15 -2.15 -9.22
C ARG A 182 24.68 -3.04 -8.08
N GLU A 183 25.94 -2.89 -7.69
CA GLU A 183 26.54 -3.67 -6.61
C GLU A 183 25.85 -3.37 -5.27
N LYS A 184 25.64 -2.09 -4.93
CA LYS A 184 24.85 -1.68 -3.76
C LYS A 184 23.44 -2.28 -3.77
N LEU A 185 22.71 -2.16 -4.88
CA LEU A 185 21.36 -2.72 -5.02
C LEU A 185 21.34 -4.25 -4.92
N SER A 186 22.37 -4.92 -5.43
CA SER A 186 22.51 -6.37 -5.32
C SER A 186 22.72 -6.83 -3.88
N LYS A 187 23.48 -6.05 -3.10
CA LYS A 187 23.67 -6.27 -1.66
C LYS A 187 22.36 -6.07 -0.90
N ILE A 188 21.65 -4.96 -1.12
CA ILE A 188 20.33 -4.69 -0.53
C ILE A 188 19.34 -5.82 -0.85
N LYS A 189 19.33 -6.29 -2.10
CA LYS A 189 18.50 -7.42 -2.51
C LYS A 189 18.83 -8.69 -1.72
N SER A 190 20.11 -9.00 -1.54
CA SER A 190 20.58 -10.16 -0.76
C SER A 190 20.19 -10.06 0.71
N ASP A 191 20.40 -8.89 1.32
CA ASP A 191 20.08 -8.64 2.72
C ASP A 191 18.55 -8.74 2.96
N ALA A 192 17.75 -8.23 2.02
CA ALA A 192 16.29 -8.35 2.07
C ALA A 192 15.81 -9.80 1.88
N GLU A 193 16.52 -10.62 1.09
CA GLU A 193 16.22 -12.05 0.93
C GLU A 193 16.51 -12.83 2.21
N GLU A 194 17.66 -12.58 2.85
CA GLU A 194 18.00 -13.14 4.16
C GLU A 194 16.93 -12.77 5.21
N MET A 195 16.58 -11.48 5.28
CA MET A 195 15.58 -10.96 6.21
C MET A 195 14.20 -11.60 6.00
N ARG A 196 13.81 -11.84 4.74
CA ARG A 196 12.52 -12.49 4.44
C ARG A 196 12.51 -13.93 4.93
N VAL A 197 13.58 -14.69 4.66
CA VAL A 197 13.69 -16.10 5.11
C VAL A 197 13.69 -16.18 6.64
N GLU A 198 14.40 -15.26 7.30
CA GLU A 198 14.40 -15.16 8.77
C GLU A 198 13.00 -14.89 9.32
N ALA A 199 12.26 -13.93 8.73
CA ALA A 199 10.90 -13.61 9.13
C ALA A 199 9.93 -14.78 8.90
N GLU A 200 10.03 -15.48 7.76
CA GLU A 200 9.22 -16.69 7.48
C GLU A 200 9.48 -17.81 8.48
N THR A 201 10.75 -18.07 8.80
CA THR A 201 11.14 -19.06 9.81
C THR A 201 10.55 -18.72 11.19
N ARG A 202 10.55 -17.43 11.56
CA ARG A 202 9.97 -16.96 12.82
C ARG A 202 8.45 -17.09 12.85
N LEU A 203 7.76 -16.77 11.76
CA LEU A 203 6.31 -16.97 11.66
C LEU A 203 5.95 -18.44 11.92
N GLN A 204 6.69 -19.38 11.35
CA GLN A 204 6.49 -20.81 11.59
C GLN A 204 6.74 -21.21 13.06
N MET A 205 7.78 -20.64 13.70
CA MET A 205 8.04 -20.86 15.12
C MET A 205 6.91 -20.32 16.01
N ILE A 206 6.41 -19.12 15.74
CA ILE A 206 5.31 -18.50 16.49
C ILE A 206 4.01 -19.30 16.30
N GLU A 207 3.74 -19.76 15.07
CA GLU A 207 2.60 -20.66 14.80
C GLU A 207 2.72 -21.98 15.57
N ALA A 208 3.91 -22.57 15.62
CA ALA A 208 4.16 -23.79 16.39
C ALA A 208 3.99 -23.55 17.90
N ALA A 209 4.48 -22.43 18.42
CA ALA A 209 4.33 -22.04 19.82
C ALA A 209 2.85 -21.82 20.20
N SER A 210 2.09 -21.12 19.35
CA SER A 210 0.64 -20.90 19.51
C SER A 210 -0.15 -22.21 19.56
N ARG A 211 0.25 -23.20 18.75
CA ARG A 211 -0.38 -24.53 18.75
C ARG A 211 -0.03 -25.37 19.97
N ARG A 212 1.15 -25.17 20.54
CA ARG A 212 1.65 -25.90 21.72
C ARG A 212 1.30 -25.24 23.06
N GLY A 213 0.80 -24.01 23.05
CA GLY A 213 0.48 -23.25 24.27
C GLY A 213 1.71 -22.75 25.03
N GLY A 214 2.86 -22.58 24.36
CA GLY A 214 4.10 -22.12 24.98
C GLY A 214 4.15 -20.59 25.20
N SER A 215 4.84 -20.15 26.25
CA SER A 215 5.04 -18.74 26.63
C SER A 215 6.11 -18.05 25.77
N VAL A 216 5.93 -16.73 25.55
CA VAL A 216 6.75 -15.83 24.72
C VAL A 216 8.18 -15.62 25.25
N ALA A 217 8.48 -16.03 26.48
CA ALA A 217 9.80 -15.86 27.10
C ALA A 217 10.94 -16.53 26.31
N ASP A 218 10.67 -17.62 25.58
CA ASP A 218 11.69 -18.30 24.75
C ASP A 218 11.91 -17.60 23.39
N THR A 219 11.02 -16.69 22.96
CA THR A 219 11.08 -16.02 21.65
C THR A 219 11.55 -14.55 21.72
N GLU A 220 11.57 -13.92 22.89
CA GLU A 220 11.96 -12.51 23.09
C GLU A 220 13.38 -12.16 22.62
N LEU A 221 14.35 -13.05 22.87
CA LEU A 221 15.75 -12.77 22.56
C LEU A 221 16.03 -12.76 21.04
N ALA A 222 15.24 -13.50 20.25
CA ALA A 222 15.27 -13.47 18.79
C ALA A 222 14.57 -12.21 18.23
N LEU A 223 13.45 -11.79 18.84
CA LEU A 223 12.65 -10.64 18.40
C LEU A 223 13.45 -9.32 18.45
N LYS A 224 14.26 -9.11 19.49
CA LYS A 224 15.00 -7.86 19.71
C LYS A 224 16.08 -7.57 18.65
N LYS A 225 16.72 -8.60 18.08
CA LYS A 225 17.74 -8.43 17.02
C LYS A 225 17.15 -7.99 15.67
N LEU A 226 15.89 -8.32 15.38
CA LEU A 226 15.25 -8.03 14.09
C LEU A 226 14.72 -6.59 14.02
N SER A 227 14.22 -6.05 15.13
CA SER A 227 13.77 -4.65 15.21
C SER A 227 14.89 -3.68 14.79
N ALA A 228 16.13 -3.96 15.20
CA ALA A 228 17.29 -3.16 14.83
C ALA A 228 17.61 -3.22 13.32
N ARG A 229 17.64 -4.41 12.70
CA ARG A 229 17.89 -4.55 11.24
C ARG A 229 16.75 -4.02 10.37
N THR A 230 15.51 -4.12 10.83
CA THR A 230 14.32 -3.66 10.09
C THR A 230 14.30 -2.14 9.92
N ALA A 231 14.88 -1.39 10.84
CA ALA A 231 14.92 0.07 10.78
C ALA A 231 15.92 0.64 9.76
N GLU A 232 16.98 -0.09 9.44
CA GLU A 232 18.10 0.42 8.62
C GLU A 232 17.91 0.15 7.11
N LEU A 233 17.28 -0.97 6.74
CA LEU A 233 17.14 -1.39 5.34
C LEU A 233 16.22 -0.50 4.48
N PRO A 234 15.04 -0.03 4.97
CA PRO A 234 14.20 0.89 4.21
C PRO A 234 14.90 2.21 3.91
N LEU A 235 15.64 2.75 4.89
CA LEU A 235 16.43 3.98 4.75
C LEU A 235 17.53 3.85 3.69
N ALA A 236 18.24 2.71 3.68
CA ALA A 236 19.26 2.42 2.68
C ALA A 236 18.68 2.37 1.25
N LEU A 237 17.50 1.76 1.07
CA LEU A 237 16.82 1.72 -0.21
C LEU A 237 16.32 3.10 -0.66
N GLU A 238 15.75 3.89 0.26
CA GLU A 238 15.28 5.24 -0.03
C GLU A 238 16.43 6.17 -0.44
N SER A 239 17.58 6.09 0.26
CA SER A 239 18.77 6.86 -0.11
C SER A 239 19.25 6.54 -1.52
N ALA A 240 19.22 5.26 -1.91
CA ALA A 240 19.58 4.83 -3.26
C ALA A 240 18.58 5.32 -4.33
N LYS A 241 17.27 5.35 -3.99
CA LYS A 241 16.24 5.89 -4.90
C LYS A 241 16.36 7.40 -5.09
N MET A 242 16.58 8.16 -4.01
CA MET A 242 16.75 9.61 -4.11
C MET A 242 17.97 9.98 -4.96
N GLU A 243 19.09 9.26 -4.80
CA GLU A 243 20.27 9.44 -5.64
C GLU A 243 19.95 9.24 -7.13
N ASP A 244 19.10 8.26 -7.45
CA ASP A 244 18.65 7.99 -8.82
C ASP A 244 17.65 9.03 -9.38
N GLU A 245 16.78 9.58 -8.53
CA GLU A 245 15.86 10.67 -8.90
C GLU A 245 16.60 11.97 -9.21
N PHE A 246 17.57 12.36 -8.37
CA PHE A 246 18.41 13.52 -8.65
C PHE A 246 19.14 13.39 -9.99
N ARG A 247 19.67 12.21 -10.32
CA ARG A 247 20.34 12.00 -11.61
C ARG A 247 19.39 12.12 -12.79
N LYS A 248 18.15 11.62 -12.70
CA LYS A 248 17.14 11.81 -13.76
C LYS A 248 16.79 13.28 -13.97
N GLU A 249 16.78 14.10 -12.91
CA GLU A 249 16.56 15.54 -13.02
C GLU A 249 17.75 16.22 -13.71
N PHE A 250 18.99 15.88 -13.31
CA PHE A 250 20.20 16.38 -13.98
C PHE A 250 20.27 15.99 -15.46
N GLU A 251 19.95 14.74 -15.82
CA GLU A 251 19.90 14.30 -17.22
C GLU A 251 18.87 15.11 -18.03
N LYS A 252 17.68 15.38 -17.46
CA LYS A 252 16.65 16.20 -18.13
C LYS A 252 17.05 17.67 -18.26
N GLU A 253 17.82 18.21 -17.32
CA GLU A 253 18.33 19.58 -17.41
C GLU A 253 19.45 19.71 -18.45
N LEU A 254 20.30 18.69 -18.58
CA LEU A 254 21.33 18.63 -19.62
C LEU A 254 20.69 18.53 -21.01
N ASP A 255 19.71 17.64 -21.21
CA ASP A 255 18.97 17.51 -22.48
C ASP A 255 18.24 18.82 -22.88
N LYS A 256 17.82 19.65 -21.91
CA LYS A 256 17.20 20.95 -22.17
C LYS A 256 18.19 22.06 -22.52
N ARG A 257 19.49 21.91 -22.18
CA ARG A 257 20.53 22.90 -22.47
C ARG A 257 21.22 22.65 -23.82
N GLU A 258 21.01 21.50 -24.42
CA GLU A 258 21.52 21.14 -25.75
C GLU A 258 20.55 21.47 -26.91
N VAL A 259 19.43 22.14 -26.63
CA VAL A 259 18.48 22.72 -27.60
C VAL A 259 18.54 24.25 -27.53
#